data_AF-A0A2R4M4B1-F1
#
_entry.id   AF-A0A2R4M4B1-F1
#
_cell.length_a   1.000
_cell.length_b   1.000
_cell.length_c   1.000
_cell.angle_alpha   90.00
_cell.angle_beta   90.00
_cell.angle_gamma   90.00
#
_symmetry.space_group_name_H-M   'P 1'
#
loop_
_entity.id
_entity.type
_entity.pdbx_description
1 polymer ?
#
loop_
_entity_poly.entity_id
_entity_poly.type
_entity_poly.pdbx_seq_one_letter_code
_entity_poly.pdbx_strand_id
1 'polypeptide(L)' 'MTPFKTLPPETQTKLLEAYAKDMETQVKTCSLDDKITRFNAWLAPQGVSFDLNDLPRRK' A
#
# COMPACT_ATOMS: atom_id res chain seq x y z
N MET A 1 4.99 10.65 8.96
CA MET A 1 4.87 9.41 8.17
C MET A 1 5.80 9.49 6.98
N THR A 2 6.45 8.37 6.66
CA THR A 2 7.37 8.27 5.52
C THR A 2 6.57 7.89 4.26
N PRO A 3 6.68 8.63 3.15
CA PRO A 3 5.99 8.29 1.92
C PRO A 3 6.49 6.96 1.34
N PHE A 4 5.58 6.10 0.90
CA PHE A 4 5.90 4.78 0.37
C PHE A 4 6.92 4.84 -0.79
N LYS A 5 6.77 5.80 -1.73
CA LYS A 5 7.73 5.97 -2.85
C LYS A 5 9.16 6.31 -2.43
N THR A 6 9.36 6.82 -1.21
CA THR A 6 10.69 7.18 -0.71
C THR A 6 11.40 5.99 -0.06
N LEU A 7 10.67 4.90 0.18
CA LEU A 7 11.24 3.67 0.71
C LEU A 7 12.12 3.00 -0.35
N PRO A 8 13.15 2.23 0.07
CA PRO A 8 13.92 1.39 -0.83
C PRO A 8 12.98 0.44 -1.60
N PRO A 9 13.28 0.13 -2.88
CA PRO A 9 12.44 -0.76 -3.68
C PRO A 9 12.28 -2.15 -3.03
N GLU A 10 13.30 -2.65 -2.34
CA GLU A 10 13.23 -3.88 -1.55
C GLU A 10 12.20 -3.82 -0.41
N THR A 11 12.09 -2.68 0.26
CA THR A 11 11.13 -2.47 1.35
C THR A 11 9.72 -2.32 0.81
N GLN A 12 9.56 -1.61 -0.32
CA GLN A 12 8.28 -1.49 -1.01
C GLN A 12 7.75 -2.88 -1.42
N THR A 13 8.59 -3.72 -2.02
CA THR A 13 8.23 -5.09 -2.42
C THR A 13 7.81 -5.92 -1.21
N LYS A 14 8.60 -5.91 -0.13
CA LYS A 14 8.25 -6.64 1.11
C LYS A 14 6.90 -6.23 1.69
N LEU A 15 6.60 -4.92 1.70
CA LEU A 15 5.32 -4.39 2.20
C LEU A 15 4.15 -4.82 1.31
N LEU A 16 4.33 -4.78 -0.01
CA LEU A 16 3.31 -5.23 -0.97
C LEU A 16 3.06 -6.73 -0.86
N GLU A 17 4.10 -7.55 -0.72
CA GLU A 17 3.98 -9.00 -0.54
C GLU A 17 3.29 -9.35 0.79
N ALA A 18 3.66 -8.67 1.88
CA ALA A 18 3.03 -8.86 3.18
C ALA A 18 1.54 -8.46 3.14
N TYR A 19 1.22 -7.33 2.52
CA TYR A 19 -0.16 -6.89 2.34
C TYR A 19 -0.94 -7.82 1.41
N ALA A 20 -0.33 -8.33 0.34
CA ALA A 20 -0.97 -9.30 -0.56
C ALA A 20 -1.36 -10.57 0.19
N LYS A 21 -0.47 -11.12 1.03
CA LYS A 21 -0.76 -12.28 1.88
C LYS A 21 -1.87 -12.02 2.90
N ASP A 22 -1.89 -10.83 3.50
CA ASP A 22 -2.95 -10.42 4.42
C ASP A 22 -4.31 -10.36 3.68
N MET A 23 -4.30 -9.82 2.46
CA MET A 23 -5.48 -9.68 1.60
C MET A 23 -5.93 -10.97 0.90
N GLU A 24 -5.09 -12.01 0.77
CA GLU A 24 -5.51 -13.32 0.26
C GLU A 24 -6.65 -13.92 1.10
N THR A 25 -6.74 -13.54 2.37
CA THR A 25 -7.80 -13.96 3.29
C THR A 25 -9.07 -13.08 3.21
N GLN A 26 -9.00 -11.92 2.56
CA GLN A 26 -10.09 -10.94 2.53
C GLN A 26 -10.73 -10.82 1.13
N VAL A 27 -12.05 -11.03 1.07
CA VAL A 27 -12.82 -11.03 -0.18
C VAL A 27 -13.21 -9.60 -0.61
N LYS A 28 -12.87 -9.29 -1.88
CA LYS A 28 -13.36 -8.25 -2.81
C LYS A 28 -13.71 -6.88 -2.22
N THR A 29 -12.71 -6.00 -2.17
CA THR A 29 -12.95 -4.56 -2.19
C THR A 29 -13.12 -4.05 -3.62
N CYS A 30 -14.32 -3.56 -3.89
CA CYS A 30 -14.65 -2.75 -5.04
C CYS A 30 -14.12 -1.32 -4.81
N SER A 31 -13.62 -0.73 -5.90
CA SER A 31 -12.97 0.59 -6.00
C SER A 31 -11.52 0.68 -5.51
N LEU A 32 -10.71 1.40 -6.29
CA LEU A 32 -9.30 1.67 -6.02
C LEU A 32 -9.11 2.50 -4.74
N ASP A 33 -10.02 3.44 -4.49
CA ASP A 33 -9.99 4.30 -3.30
C ASP A 33 -10.12 3.50 -1.99
N ASP A 34 -11.00 2.49 -1.97
CA ASP A 34 -11.16 1.59 -0.82
C ASP A 34 -9.88 0.77 -0.56
N LYS A 35 -9.22 0.32 -1.65
CA LYS A 35 -7.92 -0.35 -1.55
C LYS A 35 -6.83 0.55 -0.99
N ILE A 36 -6.79 1.82 -1.40
CA ILE A 36 -5.83 2.80 -0.89
C ILE A 36 -6.10 3.10 0.57
N THR A 37 -7.36 3.29 0.96
CA THR A 37 -7.74 3.54 2.35
C THR A 37 -7.37 2.37 3.25
N ARG A 38 -7.66 1.13 2.85
CA ARG A 38 -7.26 -0.08 3.61
C ARG A 38 -5.74 -0.24 3.67
N PHE A 39 -5.05 -0.04 2.55
CA PHE A 39 -3.60 -0.16 2.53
C PHE A 39 -2.94 0.91 3.43
N ASN A 40 -3.45 2.15 3.42
CA ASN A 40 -3.03 3.17 4.36
C ASN A 40 -3.29 2.80 5.81
N ALA A 41 -4.47 2.26 6.13
CA ALA A 41 -4.78 1.83 7.48
C ALA A 41 -3.83 0.72 7.97
N TRP A 42 -3.42 -0.17 7.08
CA TRP A 42 -2.42 -1.21 7.35
C TRP A 42 -0.98 -0.68 7.46
N LEU A 43 -0.64 0.37 6.69
CA LEU A 43 0.68 1.03 6.74
C LEU A 43 0.84 2.01 7.91
N ALA A 44 -0.25 2.56 8.44
CA ALA A 44 -0.25 3.52 9.53
C ALA A 44 0.54 3.08 10.78
N PRO A 45 0.35 1.85 11.32
CA PRO A 45 1.17 1.36 12.45
C PRO A 45 2.65 1.17 12.09
N GLN A 46 3.00 1.06 10.81
CA GLN A 46 4.37 0.92 10.32
C GLN A 46 5.04 2.28 10.06
N GLY A 47 4.34 3.39 10.30
CA GLY A 47 4.83 4.75 10.10
C GLY A 47 4.92 5.18 8.64
N VAL A 48 4.32 4.40 7.73
CA VAL A 48 4.34 4.62 6.28
C VAL A 48 2.99 5.17 5.83
N SER A 49 3.02 6.06 4.82
CA SER A 49 1.82 6.56 4.15
C SER A 49 1.90 6.24 2.66
N PHE A 50 0.78 5.83 2.07
CA PHE A 50 0.65 5.53 0.64
C PHE A 50 -0.52 6.30 0.06
N ASP A 51 -0.30 7.14 -0.94
CA ASP A 51 -1.39 7.89 -1.56
C ASP A 51 -1.43 7.74 -3.09
N LEU A 52 -2.43 8.33 -3.74
CA LEU A 52 -2.57 8.28 -5.20
C LEU A 52 -1.33 8.84 -5.94
N ASN A 53 -0.52 9.70 -5.30
CA ASN A 53 0.74 10.20 -5.86
C ASN A 53 1.90 9.20 -5.74
N ASP A 54 1.76 8.15 -4.91
CA ASP A 54 2.69 7.01 -4.88
C ASP A 54 2.37 5.99 -5.98
N LEU A 55 1.19 6.08 -6.62
CA LEU A 55 0.92 5.26 -7.81
C LEU A 55 1.85 5.69 -8.96
N PRO A 56 2.36 4.72 -9.73
CA PRO A 56 3.16 5.02 -10.90
C PRO A 56 2.32 5.86 -11.86
N ARG A 57 2.71 7.12 -12.07
CA ARG A 57 2.12 7.95 -13.12
C ARG A 57 2.47 7.28 -14.45
N ARG A 58 1.45 6.70 -15.12
CA ARG A 58 1.61 6.26 -16.51
C ARG A 58 2.03 7.49 -17.33
N LYS A 59 3.20 7.41 -17.95
CA LYS A 59 3.68 8.35 -18.98
C LYS A 59 2.97 8.06 -20.29
#